data_AF-A0A5C7X7N1-F1
#
_entry.id   AF-A0A5C7X7N1-F1
#
_cell.length_a   1.000
_cell.length_b   1.000
_cell.length_c   1.000
_cell.angle_alpha   90.00
_cell.angle_beta   90.00
_cell.angle_gamma   90.00
#
_symmetry.space_group_name_H-M   'P 1'
#
loop_
_entity.id
_entity.type
_entity.pdbx_description
1 polymer ?
#
loop_
_entity_poly.entity_id
_entity_poly.type
_entity_poly.pdbx_seq_one_letter_code
_entity_poly.pdbx_strand_id
1 'polypeptide(L)'
;MICLAERVKSNAAFYASGYFGGFGGQTDYSQLTIKFLDATSSEISSVTFGSTTPGERGGATGLLFKEISGLTPVGTTQIGFLLQMQREQGSANDGYADNLFFSVNPVPEANTYSMLLAGLGLLGVIARRKQQHVNNRMVRP
;
A
#
# COMPACT_ATOMS: atom_id res chain seq x y z
N MET A 1 12.35 17.78 -5.70
CA MET A 1 11.97 16.42 -6.10
C MET A 1 12.85 15.45 -5.33
N ILE A 2 12.35 14.90 -4.22
CA ILE A 2 13.07 13.91 -3.42
C ILE A 2 12.76 12.55 -4.06
N CYS A 3 13.79 11.88 -4.59
CA CYS A 3 13.67 10.55 -5.17
C CYS A 3 14.22 9.53 -4.15
N LEU A 4 13.34 8.84 -3.44
CA LEU A 4 13.69 7.65 -2.65
C LEU A 4 13.23 6.43 -3.46
N ALA A 5 14.14 5.85 -4.22
CA ALA A 5 13.85 4.63 -4.98
C ALA A 5 14.12 3.41 -4.10
N GLU A 6 13.12 2.97 -3.33
CA GLU A 6 13.11 1.62 -2.78
C GLU A 6 12.57 0.67 -3.85
N ARG A 7 13.27 -0.44 -4.12
CA ARG A 7 12.81 -1.42 -5.12
C ARG A 7 11.53 -2.08 -4.61
N VAL A 8 10.39 -1.62 -5.10
CA VAL A 8 9.08 -2.17 -4.76
C VAL A 8 8.76 -3.36 -5.67
N LYS A 9 8.23 -4.44 -5.10
CA LYS A 9 7.66 -5.54 -5.89
C LYS A 9 6.22 -5.18 -6.30
N SER A 10 5.86 -5.50 -7.54
CA SER A 10 4.49 -5.41 -8.03
C SER A 10 3.53 -6.21 -7.14
N ASN A 11 2.31 -5.71 -6.94
CA ASN A 11 1.28 -6.35 -6.12
C ASN A 11 1.63 -6.43 -4.62
N ALA A 12 2.42 -5.47 -4.13
CA ALA A 12 2.67 -5.29 -2.71
C ALA A 12 1.57 -4.43 -2.08
N ALA A 13 1.25 -4.65 -0.81
CA ALA A 13 0.31 -3.82 -0.07
C ALA A 13 1.01 -2.53 0.34
N PHE A 14 0.40 -1.39 0.09
CA PHE A 14 0.90 -0.10 0.56
C PHE A 14 -0.06 0.53 1.58
N TYR A 15 0.52 1.32 2.46
CA TYR A 15 -0.21 2.17 3.40
C TYR A 15 0.51 3.53 3.48
N ALA A 16 -0.25 4.60 3.40
CA ALA A 16 0.23 5.97 3.53
C ALA A 16 -0.66 6.76 4.47
N SER A 17 -0.06 7.64 5.25
CA SER A 17 -0.78 8.50 6.18
C SER A 17 -0.08 9.83 6.37
N GLY A 18 -0.80 10.79 6.94
CA GLY A 18 -0.23 12.08 7.26
C GLY A 18 -1.25 13.00 7.90
N TYR A 19 -0.76 14.13 8.38
CA TYR A 19 -1.57 15.21 8.90
C TYR A 19 -1.60 16.32 7.86
N PHE A 20 -2.80 16.74 7.45
CA PHE A 20 -3.00 17.73 6.39
C PHE A 20 -3.96 18.80 6.86
N GLY A 21 -3.76 20.04 6.44
CA GLY A 21 -4.53 21.14 6.99
C GLY A 21 -4.30 22.48 6.32
N GLY A 22 -4.76 23.51 7.00
CA GLY A 22 -4.54 24.89 6.61
C GLY A 22 -4.92 25.89 7.68
N PHE A 23 -5.05 27.17 7.29
CA PHE A 23 -5.23 28.29 8.22
C PHE A 23 -6.68 28.74 8.35
N GLY A 24 -7.21 28.76 9.57
CA GLY A 24 -8.54 29.28 9.90
C GLY A 24 -9.63 28.79 8.96
N GLY A 25 -10.48 29.72 8.51
CA GLY A 25 -11.54 29.48 7.54
C GLY A 25 -11.08 29.44 6.07
N GLN A 26 -9.78 29.51 5.79
CA GLN A 26 -9.28 29.53 4.41
C GLN A 26 -9.39 28.15 3.74
N THR A 27 -9.74 28.13 2.46
CA THR A 27 -9.97 26.92 1.64
C THR A 27 -8.70 26.33 1.08
N ASP A 28 -7.55 26.91 1.39
CA ASP A 28 -6.24 26.34 1.13
C ASP A 28 -6.13 24.94 1.74
N TYR A 29 -5.41 24.08 1.03
CA TYR A 29 -5.22 22.69 1.42
C TYR A 29 -3.86 22.18 0.98
N SER A 30 -3.48 21.05 1.57
CA SER A 30 -2.34 20.25 1.15
C SER A 30 -2.82 18.88 0.71
N GLN A 31 -2.13 18.28 -0.25
CA GLN A 31 -2.40 16.92 -0.68
C GLN A 31 -1.11 16.21 -1.10
N LEU A 32 -1.07 14.91 -0.87
CA LEU A 32 0.02 14.03 -1.28
C LEU A 32 -0.46 13.13 -2.42
N THR A 33 0.22 13.21 -3.55
CA THR A 33 0.08 12.28 -4.66
C THR A 33 1.19 11.25 -4.62
N ILE A 34 0.81 9.98 -4.60
CA ILE A 34 1.70 8.81 -4.70
C ILE A 34 1.61 8.32 -6.15
N LYS A 35 2.74 8.31 -6.84
CA LYS A 35 2.87 7.86 -8.22
C LYS A 35 3.54 6.50 -8.25
N PHE A 36 2.92 5.55 -8.93
CA PHE A 36 3.48 4.22 -9.16
C PHE A 36 4.14 4.21 -10.53
N LEU A 37 5.45 3.99 -10.56
CA LEU A 37 6.25 4.13 -11.78
C LEU A 37 6.89 2.80 -12.18
N ASP A 38 7.04 2.60 -13.49
CA ASP A 38 7.77 1.47 -14.05
C ASP A 38 9.30 1.64 -13.98
N ALA A 39 10.04 0.67 -14.53
CA ALA A 39 11.50 0.68 -14.51
C ALA A 39 12.13 1.80 -15.36
N THR A 40 11.36 2.42 -16.25
CA THR A 40 11.76 3.56 -17.08
C THR A 40 11.33 4.91 -16.47
N SER A 41 10.79 4.89 -15.25
CA SER A 41 10.22 6.05 -14.54
C SER A 41 8.97 6.62 -15.22
N SER A 42 8.28 5.83 -16.03
CA SER A 42 6.97 6.18 -16.58
C SER A 42 5.88 5.93 -15.55
N GLU A 43 4.90 6.84 -15.45
CA GLU A 43 3.77 6.71 -14.54
C GLU A 43 2.79 5.65 -15.04
N ILE A 44 2.59 4.60 -14.24
CA ILE A 44 1.58 3.56 -14.48
C ILE A 44 0.23 4.05 -13.95
N SER A 45 0.23 4.59 -12.73
CA SER A 45 -0.94 5.19 -12.10
C SER A 45 -0.53 6.05 -10.91
N SER A 46 -1.50 6.75 -10.32
CA SER A 46 -1.31 7.50 -9.10
C SER A 46 -2.55 7.50 -8.22
N VAL A 47 -2.34 7.76 -6.93
CA VAL A 47 -3.39 8.00 -5.95
C VAL A 47 -3.09 9.30 -5.21
N THR A 48 -4.11 10.09 -4.90
CA THR A 48 -3.98 11.36 -4.20
C THR A 48 -4.86 11.36 -2.96
N PHE A 49 -4.33 11.85 -1.85
CA PHE A 49 -5.07 11.99 -0.60
C PHE A 49 -4.56 13.19 0.21
N GLY A 50 -5.26 13.52 1.28
CA GLY A 50 -4.82 14.53 2.24
C GLY A 50 -5.59 15.84 2.22
N SER A 51 -6.28 16.19 1.13
CA SER A 51 -7.01 17.48 1.06
C SER A 51 -8.00 17.61 2.23
N THR A 52 -8.01 18.79 2.85
CA THR A 52 -8.95 19.14 3.92
C THR A 52 -9.66 20.44 3.60
N THR A 53 -10.94 20.48 3.90
CA THR A 53 -11.77 21.68 3.81
C THR A 53 -11.75 22.45 5.14
N PRO A 54 -12.07 23.75 5.14
CA PRO A 54 -12.31 24.50 6.37
C PRO A 54 -13.36 23.82 7.26
N GLY A 55 -14.42 23.27 6.64
CA GLY A 55 -15.50 22.58 7.35
C GLY A 55 -15.01 21.36 8.13
N GLU A 56 -14.17 20.52 7.52
CA GLU A 56 -13.56 19.37 8.21
C GLU A 56 -12.68 19.81 9.39
N ARG A 57 -12.03 20.99 9.31
CA ARG A 57 -11.22 21.57 10.38
C ARG A 57 -12.02 22.35 11.43
N GLY A 58 -13.34 22.43 11.29
CA GLY A 58 -14.19 23.27 12.15
C GLY A 58 -13.91 24.77 12.01
N GLY A 59 -13.36 25.21 10.87
CA GLY A 59 -13.02 26.60 10.58
C GLY A 59 -11.79 27.13 11.32
N ALA A 60 -11.02 26.25 11.99
CA ALA A 60 -9.82 26.61 12.72
C ALA A 60 -8.54 26.23 11.95
N THR A 61 -7.43 26.88 12.32
CA THR A 61 -6.10 26.42 11.92
C THR A 61 -5.82 25.08 12.58
N GLY A 62 -5.44 24.08 11.79
CA GLY A 62 -5.15 22.77 12.33
C GLY A 62 -4.84 21.77 11.24
N LEU A 63 -4.36 20.60 11.67
CA LEU A 63 -4.09 19.46 10.82
C LEU A 63 -5.03 18.31 11.19
N LEU A 64 -5.52 17.60 10.18
CA LEU A 64 -6.34 16.41 10.31
C LEU A 64 -5.58 15.20 9.78
N PHE A 65 -5.66 14.11 10.52
CA PHE A 65 -5.12 12.84 10.09
C PHE A 65 -5.90 12.31 8.87
N LYS A 66 -5.17 11.89 7.84
CA LYS A 66 -5.69 11.24 6.64
C LYS A 66 -4.80 10.06 6.30
N GLU A 67 -5.41 9.00 5.78
CA GLU A 67 -4.70 7.78 5.38
C GLU A 67 -5.31 7.18 4.12
N ILE A 68 -4.51 6.37 3.44
CA ILE A 68 -4.91 5.57 2.29
C ILE A 68 -4.09 4.28 2.24
N SER A 69 -4.74 3.18 1.87
CA SER A 69 -4.08 1.88 1.67
C SER A 69 -4.57 1.21 0.41
N GLY A 70 -3.76 0.34 -0.17
CA GLY A 70 -4.13 -0.41 -1.36
C GLY A 70 -3.04 -1.37 -1.81
N LEU A 71 -3.11 -1.77 -3.07
CA LEU A 71 -2.08 -2.59 -3.72
C LEU A 71 -1.32 -1.75 -4.73
N THR A 72 -0.02 -1.99 -4.85
CA THR A 72 0.79 -1.40 -5.92
C THR A 72 0.41 -2.04 -7.26
N PRO A 73 0.20 -1.25 -8.32
CA PRO A 73 -0.07 -1.78 -9.65
C PRO A 73 0.99 -2.76 -10.13
N VAL A 74 0.60 -3.71 -10.99
CA VAL A 74 1.54 -4.60 -11.64
C VAL A 74 2.55 -3.80 -12.47
N GLY A 75 3.82 -4.17 -12.40
CA GLY A 75 4.91 -3.46 -13.08
C GLY A 75 5.50 -2.27 -12.29
N THR A 76 4.95 -1.93 -11.12
CA THR A 76 5.54 -0.91 -10.24
C THR A 76 6.94 -1.36 -9.80
N THR A 77 7.93 -0.50 -10.00
CA THR A 77 9.30 -0.69 -9.51
C THR A 77 9.83 0.49 -8.71
N GLN A 78 9.20 1.66 -8.88
CA GLN A 78 9.56 2.91 -8.23
C GLN A 78 8.29 3.61 -7.73
N ILE A 79 8.42 4.37 -6.63
CA ILE A 79 7.35 5.19 -6.07
C ILE A 79 7.80 6.64 -6.07
N GLY A 80 7.01 7.52 -6.69
CA GLY A 80 7.21 8.96 -6.67
C GLY A 80 6.23 9.63 -5.71
N PHE A 81 6.68 10.66 -5.00
CA PHE A 81 5.83 11.45 -4.12
C PHE A 81 5.79 12.90 -4.59
N LEU A 82 4.58 13.45 -4.68
CA LEU A 82 4.34 14.87 -4.94
C LEU A 82 3.46 15.41 -3.81
N LEU A 83 4.07 16.15 -2.89
CA LEU A 83 3.36 16.97 -1.92
C LEU A 83 3.08 18.34 -2.55
N GLN A 84 1.80 18.70 -2.64
CA GLN A 84 1.37 19.99 -3.15
C GLN A 84 0.66 20.76 -2.04
N MET A 85 1.11 22.00 -1.82
CA MET A 85 0.37 23.00 -1.07
C MET A 85 -0.37 23.88 -2.08
N GLN A 86 -1.68 23.98 -1.94
CA GLN A 86 -2.54 24.69 -2.88
C GLN A 86 -3.20 25.89 -2.20
N ARG A 87 -3.01 27.06 -2.80
CA ARG A 87 -3.72 28.28 -2.44
C ARG A 87 -5.01 28.39 -3.24
N GLU A 88 -6.14 28.47 -2.54
CA GLU A 88 -7.47 28.69 -3.12
C GLU A 88 -8.04 30.07 -2.77
N GLN A 89 -7.54 30.71 -1.71
CA GLN A 89 -7.92 32.08 -1.35
C GLN A 89 -6.80 32.83 -0.63
N GLY A 90 -7.06 34.07 -0.21
CA GLY A 90 -6.09 34.87 0.54
C GLY A 90 -4.87 35.32 -0.28
N SER A 91 -3.84 35.81 0.42
CA SER A 91 -2.59 36.30 -0.19
C SER A 91 -1.41 35.34 -0.04
N ALA A 92 -1.43 34.47 0.97
CA ALA A 92 -0.42 33.44 1.22
C ALA A 92 -0.94 32.06 0.82
N ASN A 93 -0.03 31.09 0.63
CA ASN A 93 -0.40 29.69 0.51
C ASN A 93 -0.32 29.07 1.90
N ASP A 94 -1.49 28.79 2.48
CA ASP A 94 -1.63 28.27 3.83
C ASP A 94 -1.98 26.78 3.85
N GLY A 95 -1.58 26.01 2.83
CA GLY A 95 -1.63 24.55 2.85
C GLY A 95 -0.52 23.97 3.74
N TYR A 96 -0.88 23.19 4.76
CA TYR A 96 0.06 22.61 5.73
C TYR A 96 0.03 21.09 5.70
N ALA A 97 1.19 20.43 5.80
CA ALA A 97 1.26 18.99 5.99
C ALA A 97 2.40 18.61 6.94
N ASP A 98 2.20 17.56 7.73
CA ASP A 98 3.17 17.06 8.69
C ASP A 98 3.05 15.54 8.90
N ASN A 99 4.09 14.92 9.46
CA ASN A 99 4.15 13.49 9.80
C ASN A 99 3.71 12.57 8.66
N LEU A 100 4.16 12.88 7.44
CA LEU A 100 3.90 12.05 6.25
C LEU A 100 4.62 10.71 6.38
N PHE A 101 3.88 9.64 6.20
CA PHE A 101 4.35 8.27 6.31
C PHE A 101 3.92 7.47 5.08
N PHE A 102 4.81 6.59 4.63
CA PHE A 102 4.53 5.61 3.59
C PHE A 102 5.22 4.29 3.95
N SER A 103 4.53 3.18 3.74
CA SER A 103 5.07 1.84 3.87
C SER A 103 4.56 0.95 2.74
N VAL A 104 5.38 -0.02 2.37
CA VAL A 104 5.03 -1.04 1.39
C VAL A 104 5.49 -2.39 1.90
N ASN A 105 4.58 -3.36 1.93
CA ASN A 105 4.81 -4.69 2.44
C ASN A 105 4.52 -5.72 1.34
N PRO A 106 5.44 -6.67 1.08
CA PRO A 106 5.17 -7.74 0.13
C PRO A 106 3.96 -8.56 0.58
N VAL A 107 3.02 -8.81 -0.33
CA VAL A 107 1.89 -9.71 -0.07
C VAL A 107 2.36 -11.14 -0.35
N PRO A 108 2.18 -12.09 0.59
CA PRO A 108 2.44 -13.50 0.31
C PRO A 108 1.61 -13.96 -0.88
N GLU A 109 2.24 -14.50 -1.92
CA GLU A 109 1.52 -14.93 -3.12
C GLU A 109 0.54 -16.07 -2.76
N ALA A 110 -0.71 -15.96 -3.19
CA ALA A 110 -1.74 -16.98 -2.95
C ALA A 110 -1.29 -18.38 -3.43
N ASN A 111 -0.49 -18.43 -4.50
CA ASN A 111 0.08 -19.65 -5.04
C ASN A 111 1.03 -20.35 -4.06
N THR A 112 1.73 -19.63 -3.17
CA THR A 112 2.60 -20.24 -2.16
C THR A 112 1.78 -21.07 -1.18
N TYR A 113 0.61 -20.57 -0.74
CA TYR A 113 -0.29 -21.34 0.11
C TYR A 113 -0.93 -22.50 -0.63
N SER A 114 -1.38 -22.29 -1.87
CA SER A 114 -1.94 -23.36 -2.70
C SER A 114 -0.94 -24.50 -2.93
N MET A 115 0.31 -24.16 -3.23
CA MET A 115 1.39 -25.14 -3.41
C MET A 115 1.79 -25.81 -2.10
N LEU A 116 1.81 -25.08 -0.98
CA LEU A 116 2.02 -25.65 0.34
C LEU A 116 0.92 -26.66 0.68
N LEU A 117 -0.35 -26.27 0.52
CA LEU A 117 -1.50 -27.15 0.77
C LEU A 117 -1.51 -28.35 -0.17
N ALA A 118 -1.22 -28.15 -1.46
CA ALA A 118 -1.10 -29.23 -2.43
C ALA A 118 0.04 -30.19 -2.06
N GLY A 119 1.20 -29.67 -1.65
CA GLY A 119 2.34 -30.45 -1.20
C GLY A 119 2.01 -31.27 0.06
N LEU A 120 1.40 -30.64 1.06
CA LEU A 120 0.96 -31.32 2.29
C LEU A 120 -0.11 -32.39 2.00
N GLY A 121 -1.05 -32.09 1.10
CA GLY A 121 -2.06 -33.05 0.64
C GLY A 121 -1.43 -34.27 -0.04
N LEU A 122 -0.46 -34.04 -0.94
CA LEU A 122 0.27 -35.12 -1.62
C LEU A 122 1.05 -35.99 -0.63
N LEU A 123 1.74 -35.38 0.34
CA LEU A 123 2.45 -36.11 1.39
C LEU A 123 1.51 -36.97 2.24
N GLY A 124 0.33 -36.44 2.59
CA GLY A 124 -0.70 -37.21 3.28
C GLY A 124 -1.18 -38.42 2.48
N VAL A 125 -1.39 -38.27 1.17
CA VAL A 125 -1.78 -39.39 0.28
C VAL A 125 -0.68 -40.45 0.20
N ILE A 126 0.58 -40.05 0.06
CA ILE A 126 1.73 -40.98 0.00
C ILE A 126 1.86 -41.75 1.32
N ALA A 127 1.74 -41.08 2.47
CA ALA A 127 1.80 -41.71 3.79
C ALA A 127 0.68 -42.75 3.97
N ARG A 128 -0.57 -42.41 3.58
CA ARG A 128 -1.70 -43.35 3.60
C ARG A 128 -1.46 -44.58 2.73
N ARG A 129 -0.96 -44.40 1.50
CA ARG A 129 -0.65 -45.52 0.60
C ARG A 129 0.43 -46.44 1.18
N LYS A 130 1.48 -45.88 1.79
CA LYS A 130 2.53 -46.67 2.45
C LYS A 130 1.97 -47.50 3.62
N GLN A 131 1.12 -46.92 4.46
CA GLN A 131 0.49 -47.66 5.57
C GLN A 131 -0.42 -48.78 5.06
N GLN A 132 -1.21 -48.55 4.02
CA GLN A 132 -2.03 -49.59 3.40
C GLN A 132 -1.17 -50.71 2.82
N HIS A 133 -0.05 -50.38 2.16
CA HIS A 133 0.88 -51.37 1.64
C HIS A 133 1.54 -52.23 2.73
N VAL A 134 1.87 -51.62 3.88
CA VAL A 134 2.44 -52.30 5.05
C VAL A 134 1.39 -53.21 5.70
N ASN A 135 0.17 -52.72 5.92
CA ASN A 135 -0.93 -53.53 6.45
C ASN A 135 -1.26 -54.72 5.54
N ASN A 136 -1.28 -54.54 4.22
CA ASN A 136 -1.54 -55.64 3.27
C ASN A 136 -0.43 -56.71 3.22
N ARG A 137 0.78 -56.42 3.72
CA ARG A 137 1.84 -57.43 3.86
C ARG A 137 1.74 -58.21 5.17
N MET A 138 1.22 -57.60 6.23
CA MET A 138 1.06 -58.25 7.55
C MET A 138 -0.13 -59.21 7.62
N VAL A 139 -1.07 -59.14 6.66
CA VAL A 139 -2.29 -59.98 6.62
C VAL A 139 -2.13 -61.21 5.70
N ARG A 140 -0.97 -61.42 5.05
CA ARG A 140 -0.74 -62.60 4.21
C ARG A 140 -0.06 -63.71 5.04
N PRO A 141 -0.70 -64.88 5.24
CA PRO A 141 -0.11 -66.05 5.89
C PRO A 141 0.97 -66.72 5.04
#